data_AF-A0A9P7DQI3-F1
#
_entry.id   AF-A0A9P7DQI3-F1
#
_cell.length_a   1.000
_cell.length_b   1.000
_cell.length_c   1.000
_cell.angle_alpha   90.00
_cell.angle_beta   90.00
_cell.angle_gamma   90.00
#
_symmetry.space_group_name_H-M   'P 1'
#
loop_
_entity.id
_entity.type
_entity.pdbx_description
1 polymer ?
#
loop_
_entity_poly.entity_id
_entity_poly.type
_entity_poly.pdbx_seq_one_letter_code
_entity_poly.pdbx_strand_id
1 'polypeptide(L)' 'MDARPKTIYLPDTMVDWPWPRTINPHYEDMKAEVDASFRDFKALSPKLQKAFDKCDFGSTYATSPGF' A
#
# COMPACT_ATOMS: atom_id res chain seq x y z
N MET A 1 12.45 31.58 16.12
CA MET A 1 13.41 30.55 15.70
C MET A 1 12.76 29.20 15.99
N ASP A 2 12.13 28.56 14.99
CA ASP A 2 11.53 27.22 15.15
C ASP A 2 12.66 26.19 15.11
N ALA A 3 13.11 25.73 16.28
CA ALA A 3 14.20 24.77 16.44
C ALA A 3 13.72 23.31 16.34
N ARG A 4 12.63 23.03 15.61
CA ARG A 4 12.10 21.67 15.47
C ARG A 4 12.79 20.95 14.31
N PRO A 5 13.25 19.70 14.49
CA PRO A 5 13.82 18.91 13.41
C PRO A 5 12.82 18.80 12.25
N LYS A 6 13.25 19.21 11.05
CA LYS A 6 12.45 19.17 9.82
C LYS A 6 12.33 17.76 9.23
N THR A 7 13.12 16.82 9.76
CA THR A 7 13.21 15.44 9.32
C THR A 7 13.10 14.52 10.52
N ILE A 8 12.23 13.52 10.42
CA ILE A 8 12.13 12.40 11.35
C ILE A 8 12.45 11.12 10.59
N TYR A 9 13.17 10.20 11.22
CA TYR A 9 13.44 8.88 10.69
C TYR A 9 12.44 7.90 11.29
N LEU A 10 11.68 7.22 10.44
CA LEU A 10 10.80 6.14 10.89
C LEU A 10 11.65 4.89 11.11
N PRO A 11 11.48 4.17 12.23
CA PRO A 11 12.14 2.88 12.42
C PRO A 11 11.57 1.85 11.44
N ASP A 12 12.40 0.92 10.98
CA ASP A 12 11.92 -0.25 10.24
C ASP A 12 11.25 -1.22 11.23
N THR A 13 9.93 -1.14 11.33
CA THR A 13 9.15 -1.97 12.27
C THR A 13 8.94 -3.40 11.80
N MET A 14 9.37 -3.75 10.59
CA MET A 14 9.12 -5.08 10.00
C MET A 14 10.37 -5.95 9.91
N VAL A 15 11.56 -5.41 10.23
CA VAL A 15 12.84 -6.11 10.13
C VAL A 15 12.88 -7.42 10.93
N ASP A 16 12.36 -7.41 12.16
CA ASP A 16 12.35 -8.57 13.07
C ASP A 16 10.96 -9.22 13.17
N TRP A 17 10.10 -9.05 12.15
CA TRP A 17 8.73 -9.57 12.20
C TRP A 17 8.74 -11.10 12.17
N PRO A 18 8.18 -11.79 13.19
CA PRO A 18 8.37 -13.23 13.36
C PRO A 18 7.55 -14.09 12.39
N TRP A 19 6.60 -13.50 11.66
CA TRP A 19 5.71 -14.24 10.76
C TRP A 19 6.19 -14.15 9.30
N PRO A 20 6.16 -15.27 8.55
CA PRO A 20 6.48 -15.27 7.13
C PRO A 20 5.62 -14.27 6.36
N ARG A 21 6.28 -13.42 5.58
CA ARG A 21 5.61 -12.49 4.67
C ARG A 21 5.31 -13.21 3.36
N THR A 22 4.19 -13.91 3.31
CA THR A 22 3.71 -14.57 2.09
C THR A 22 2.50 -13.83 1.54
N ILE A 23 2.55 -13.51 0.25
CA ILE A 23 1.41 -12.95 -0.47
C ILE A 23 0.57 -14.13 -0.99
N ASN A 24 -0.76 -13.99 -0.92
CA ASN A 24 -1.64 -14.96 -1.56
C ASN A 24 -1.34 -15.02 -3.08
N PRO A 25 -1.07 -16.20 -3.68
CA PRO A 25 -0.85 -16.32 -5.12
C PRO A 25 -1.96 -15.72 -5.99
N HIS A 26 -3.19 -15.63 -5.47
CA HIS A 26 -4.35 -15.05 -6.15
C HIS A 26 -4.57 -13.57 -5.82
N TYR A 27 -3.61 -12.90 -5.18
CA TYR A 27 -3.75 -11.52 -4.73
C TYR A 27 -4.04 -10.56 -5.88
N GLU A 28 -3.33 -10.69 -7.01
CA GLU A 28 -3.52 -9.81 -8.16
C GLU A 28 -4.91 -9.98 -8.79
N ASP A 29 -5.37 -11.23 -8.93
CA ASP A 29 -6.69 -11.54 -9.48
C ASP A 29 -7.80 -10.97 -8.58
N MET A 30 -7.70 -11.19 -7.27
CA MET A 30 -8.66 -10.66 -6.30
C MET A 30 -8.62 -9.13 -6.21
N LYS A 31 -7.42 -8.54 -6.28
CA LYS A 31 -7.25 -7.08 -6.26
C LYS A 31 -7.96 -6.45 -7.46
N ALA A 32 -7.77 -7.02 -8.66
CA ALA A 32 -8.41 -6.51 -9.87
C ALA A 32 -9.95 -6.57 -9.77
N GLU A 33 -10.51 -7.66 -9.23
CA GLU A 33 -11.95 -7.80 -9.01
C GLU A 33 -12.48 -6.75 -8.02
N VAL A 34 -11.78 -6.59 -6.88
CA VAL A 34 -12.17 -5.62 -5.84
C VAL A 34 -12.08 -4.19 -6.36
N ASP A 35 -11.01 -3.84 -7.09
CA ASP A 35 -10.83 -2.51 -7.66
C ASP A 35 -11.94 -2.18 -8.68
N ALA A 36 -12.34 -3.15 -9.51
CA ALA A 36 -13.45 -3.00 -10.44
C ALA A 36 -14.78 -2.78 -9.70
N SER A 37 -15.08 -3.64 -8.72
CA SER A 37 -16.28 -3.53 -7.88
C SER A 37 -16.36 -2.19 -7.15
N PHE A 38 -15.24 -1.72 -6.61
CA PHE A 38 -15.16 -0.47 -5.89
C PHE A 38 -15.38 0.76 -6.77
N ARG A 39 -14.84 0.75 -8.01
CA ARG A 39 -15.09 1.80 -9.00
C ARG A 39 -16.55 1.87 -9.40
N ASP A 40 -17.20 0.73 -9.58
CA ASP A 40 -18.62 0.63 -9.95
C ASP A 40 -19.56 1.09 -8.83
N PHE A 41 -19.15 0.91 -7.57
CA PHE A 41 -19.88 1.41 -6.41
C PHE A 41 -19.94 2.95 -6.36
N LYS A 42 -19.04 3.65 -7.08
CA LYS A 42 -19.03 5.13 -7.23
C LYS A 42 -19.05 5.87 -5.89
N ALA A 43 -18.48 5.29 -4.83
CA ALA A 43 -18.41 5.91 -3.51
C ALA A 43 -17.56 7.19 -3.48
N LEU A 44 -16.62 7.32 -4.42
CA LEU A 44 -15.69 8.44 -4.48
C LEU A 44 -16.01 9.37 -5.66
N SER A 45 -15.86 10.67 -5.44
CA SER A 45 -15.82 11.63 -6.54
C SER A 45 -14.63 11.33 -7.48
N PRO A 46 -14.66 11.74 -8.76
CA PRO A 46 -13.59 11.44 -9.70
C PRO A 46 -12.19 11.90 -9.22
N LYS A 47 -12.13 13.01 -8.48
CA LYS A 47 -10.88 13.52 -7.89
C LYS A 47 -10.35 12.60 -6.79
N LEU A 48 -11.25 12.08 -5.95
CA LEU A 48 -10.91 11.16 -4.87
C LEU A 48 -10.55 9.77 -5.41
N GLN A 49 -11.26 9.28 -6.42
CA GLN A 49 -10.92 8.02 -7.09
C GLN A 49 -9.51 8.09 -7.69
N LYS A 50 -9.16 9.19 -8.37
CA LYS A 50 -7.80 9.38 -8.90
C LYS A 50 -6.73 9.47 -7.82
N ALA A 51 -7.05 9.99 -6.64
CA ALA A 51 -6.12 10.01 -5.50
C ALA A 51 -5.98 8.60 -4.88
N PHE A 52 -7.08 7.85 -4.84
CA PHE A 52 -7.12 6.47 -4.36
C PHE A 52 -6.35 5.53 -5.30
N ASP A 53 -6.58 5.60 -6.62
CA ASP A 53 -5.88 4.80 -7.63
C ASP A 53 -4.37 5.06 -7.67
N LYS A 54 -3.92 6.23 -7.18
CA LYS A 54 -2.49 6.57 -7.04
C LYS A 54 -1.86 5.99 -5.79
N CYS A 55 -2.66 5.66 -4.78
CA CYS A 55 -2.16 4.99 -3.59
C CYS A 55 -1.97 3.53 -3.96
N ASP A 56 -0.72 3.09 -3.94
CA ASP A 56 -0.41 1.69 -4.16
C ASP A 56 -0.70 0.90 -2.88
N PHE A 57 -1.98 0.60 -2.66
CA PHE A 57 -2.41 -0.24 -1.53
C PHE A 57 -2.00 -1.72 -1.70
N GLY A 58 -1.39 -2.10 -2.83
CA GLY A 58 -0.91 -3.47 -3.09
C GLY A 58 0.60 -3.65 -3.10
N SER A 59 1.38 -2.61 -3.35
CA SER A 59 2.84 -2.69 -3.47
C SER A 59 3.58 -2.30 -2.18
N THR A 60 3.16 -2.87 -1.05
CA THR A 60 4.03 -2.93 0.14
C THR A 60 4.75 -4.26 0.27
N TYR A 61 4.61 -5.15 -0.72
CA TYR A 61 5.18 -6.50 -0.70
C TYR A 61 6.17 -6.80 -1.83
N ALA A 62 6.32 -5.91 -2.81
CA ALA A 62 7.25 -6.08 -3.93
C ALA A 62 8.51 -5.22 -3.73
N THR A 63 9.31 -5.51 -2.71
CA THR A 63 10.77 -5.30 -2.74
C THR A 63 11.41 -5.97 -1.52
N SER A 64 11.92 -7.18 -1.72
CA SER A 64 13.21 -7.56 -1.18
C SER A 64 13.90 -8.44 -2.22
N PRO A 65 14.96 -7.98 -2.90
CA PRO A 65 15.84 -8.86 -3.64
C PRO A 65 16.77 -9.54 -2.63
N GLY A 66 16.79 -10.87 -2.59
CA GLY A 66 17.74 -11.59 -1.77
C GLY A 66 17.25 -12.93 -1.25
N PHE A 67 17.06 -13.88 -2.16
CA PHE A 67 17.65 -15.20 -1.99
C PHE A 67 18.49 -15.50 -3.23
#